data_AF-A0A969F729-F1
#
_entry.id   AF-A0A969F729-F1
#
_cell.length_a   1.000
_cell.length_b   1.000
_cell.length_c   1.000
_cell.angle_alpha   90.00
_cell.angle_beta   90.00
_cell.angle_gamma   90.00
#
_symmetry.space_group_name_H-M   'P 1'
#
loop_
_entity.id
_entity.type
_entity.pdbx_description
1 polymer ?
#
loop_
_entity_poly.entity_id
_entity_poly.type
_entity_poly.pdbx_seq_one_letter_code
_entity_poly.pdbx_strand_id
1 'polypeptide(L)'
;MHTADEAMLERDVLSTAQIIVGPWTMATPYVVHDETDMEMLAAVSASPGHKLLIPKPEPGWDWAGVGPWEMDTAVRQTIRAVKQIIAGQAVKSKSGPPLGTILGVVLFFFLLLNLLPMFLSIMLEQFVF
;
A
#
# COMPACT_ATOMS: atom_id res chain seq x y z
N MET A 1 -15.53 -25.40 -27.78
CA MET A 1 -16.86 -25.21 -27.15
C MET A 1 -16.76 -24.97 -25.65
N HIS A 2 -15.68 -25.41 -24.97
CA HIS A 2 -15.48 -25.20 -23.52
C HIS A 2 -15.07 -23.76 -23.13
N THR A 3 -14.49 -22.97 -24.04
CA THR A 3 -13.88 -21.65 -23.73
C THR A 3 -14.84 -20.47 -23.72
N ALA A 4 -15.95 -20.52 -24.45
CA ALA A 4 -16.88 -19.38 -24.57
C ALA A 4 -17.74 -19.22 -23.30
N ASP A 5 -18.16 -20.33 -22.68
CA ASP A 5 -18.93 -20.30 -21.44
C ASP A 5 -18.09 -19.82 -20.25
N GLU A 6 -16.81 -20.18 -20.21
CA GLU A 6 -15.88 -19.71 -19.17
C GLU A 6 -15.63 -18.21 -19.26
N ALA A 7 -15.34 -17.70 -20.46
CA ALA A 7 -15.16 -16.26 -20.67
C ALA A 7 -16.42 -15.45 -20.35
N MET A 8 -17.61 -16.01 -20.61
CA MET A 8 -18.87 -15.38 -20.26
C MET A 8 -19.09 -15.36 -18.74
N LEU A 9 -18.78 -16.47 -18.06
CA LEU A 9 -18.85 -16.58 -16.60
C LEU A 9 -17.88 -15.61 -15.91
N GLU A 10 -16.65 -15.51 -16.40
CA GLU A 10 -15.65 -14.58 -15.85
C GLU A 10 -16.11 -13.12 -15.94
N ARG A 11 -16.70 -12.72 -17.08
CA ARG A 11 -17.25 -11.37 -17.24
C ARG A 11 -18.41 -11.10 -16.29
N ASP A 12 -19.30 -12.07 -16.12
CA ASP A 12 -20.43 -11.96 -15.19
C ASP A 12 -19.93 -11.77 -13.74
N VAL A 13 -18.94 -12.57 -13.34
CA VAL A 13 -18.28 -12.44 -12.04
C VAL A 13 -17.64 -11.06 -11.87
N LEU A 14 -16.93 -10.55 -12.88
CA LEU A 14 -16.31 -9.22 -12.81
C LEU A 14 -17.34 -8.09 -12.75
N SER A 15 -18.47 -8.24 -13.43
CA SER A 15 -19.55 -7.24 -13.43
C SER A 15 -20.23 -7.12 -12.06
N THR A 16 -20.29 -8.21 -11.30
CA THR A 16 -20.93 -8.28 -9.98
C THR A 16 -19.93 -8.18 -8.82
N ALA A 17 -18.64 -8.26 -9.10
CA ALA A 17 -17.59 -8.19 -8.10
C ALA A 17 -17.59 -6.85 -7.35
N GLN A 18 -17.64 -6.91 -6.02
CA GLN A 18 -17.49 -5.72 -5.17
C GLN A 18 -16.03 -5.28 -5.06
N ILE A 19 -15.09 -6.23 -5.15
CA ILE A 19 -13.65 -6.00 -5.08
C ILE A 19 -12.97 -6.90 -6.10
N ILE A 20 -12.11 -6.32 -6.94
CA ILE A 20 -11.24 -7.01 -7.88
C ILE A 20 -9.80 -6.80 -7.41
N VAL A 21 -9.07 -7.88 -7.18
CA VAL A 21 -7.67 -7.85 -6.72
C VAL A 21 -6.79 -8.55 -7.75
N GLY A 22 -5.74 -7.87 -8.20
CA GLY A 22 -4.83 -8.47 -9.19
C GLY A 22 -3.56 -7.65 -9.39
N PRO A 23 -2.60 -8.15 -10.20
CA PRO A 23 -1.36 -7.45 -10.48
C PRO A 23 -1.62 -6.13 -11.23
N TRP A 24 -0.69 -5.18 -11.16
CA TRP A 24 -0.81 -3.90 -11.87
C TRP A 24 -1.06 -4.05 -13.38
N THR A 25 -0.59 -5.14 -13.98
CA THR A 25 -0.78 -5.47 -15.39
C THR A 25 -2.25 -5.65 -15.79
N MET A 26 -3.16 -5.92 -14.84
CA MET A 26 -4.60 -5.99 -15.12
C MET A 26 -5.23 -4.63 -15.49
N ALA A 27 -4.52 -3.53 -15.21
CA ALA A 27 -4.99 -2.17 -15.50
C ALA A 27 -4.40 -1.59 -16.79
N THR A 28 -3.60 -2.37 -17.52
CA THR A 28 -2.90 -1.92 -18.71
C THR A 28 -3.05 -2.95 -19.83
N PRO A 29 -3.01 -2.54 -21.12
CA PRO A 29 -2.87 -3.47 -22.23
C PRO A 29 -1.44 -4.04 -22.20
N TYR A 30 -1.22 -4.99 -21.31
CA TYR A 30 0.05 -5.70 -21.14
C TYR A 30 -0.01 -7.00 -21.91
N VAL A 31 1.01 -7.25 -22.73
CA VAL A 31 1.13 -8.48 -23.53
C VAL A 31 1.69 -9.56 -22.61
N VAL A 32 0.83 -10.48 -22.17
CA VAL A 32 1.28 -11.72 -21.52
C VAL A 32 1.25 -12.79 -22.59
N HIS A 33 2.41 -13.31 -23.00
CA HIS A 33 2.51 -14.39 -24.01
C HIS A 33 1.98 -14.04 -25.41
N ASP A 34 2.39 -12.91 -25.99
CA ASP A 34 2.01 -12.44 -27.34
C ASP A 34 0.52 -12.17 -27.59
N GLU A 35 -0.34 -12.32 -26.59
CA GLU A 35 -1.76 -11.96 -26.65
C GLU A 35 -2.08 -10.90 -25.58
N THR A 36 -2.76 -9.83 -26.01
CA THR A 36 -3.35 -8.85 -25.08
C THR A 36 -4.82 -9.18 -24.97
N ASP A 37 -5.26 -9.61 -23.78
CA ASP A 37 -6.68 -9.83 -23.51
C ASP A 37 -7.40 -8.50 -23.26
N MET A 38 -7.71 -7.83 -24.37
CA MET A 38 -8.44 -6.56 -24.37
C MET A 38 -9.86 -6.71 -23.82
N GLU A 39 -10.45 -7.91 -23.88
CA GLU A 39 -11.80 -8.16 -23.38
C GLU A 39 -11.81 -8.23 -21.85
N MET A 40 -10.83 -8.92 -21.25
CA MET A 40 -10.62 -8.93 -19.80
C MET A 40 -10.31 -7.52 -19.27
N LEU A 41 -9.45 -6.76 -19.96
CA LEU A 41 -9.17 -5.38 -19.60
C LEU A 41 -10.43 -4.51 -19.62
N ALA A 42 -11.27 -4.66 -20.65
CA ALA A 42 -12.54 -3.95 -20.75
C ALA A 42 -13.51 -4.36 -19.64
N ALA A 43 -13.60 -5.65 -19.31
CA ALA A 43 -14.45 -6.17 -18.24
C ALA A 43 -14.02 -5.65 -16.85
N VAL A 44 -12.72 -5.70 -16.55
CA VAL A 44 -12.16 -5.14 -15.30
C VAL A 44 -12.42 -3.63 -15.23
N SER A 45 -12.22 -2.90 -16.32
CA SER A 45 -12.46 -1.45 -16.37
C SER A 45 -13.94 -1.09 -16.20
N ALA A 46 -14.85 -1.88 -16.80
CA ALA A 46 -16.29 -1.63 -16.75
C ALA A 46 -16.94 -2.01 -15.40
N SER A 47 -16.31 -2.90 -14.63
CA SER A 47 -16.81 -3.30 -13.32
C SER A 47 -16.99 -2.09 -12.38
N PRO A 48 -18.12 -1.98 -11.64
CA PRO A 48 -18.31 -0.94 -10.64
C PRO A 48 -17.50 -1.20 -9.35
N GLY A 49 -16.92 -2.39 -9.19
CA GLY A 49 -16.20 -2.80 -7.98
C GLY A 49 -14.92 -2.00 -7.72
N HIS A 50 -14.49 -2.01 -6.46
CA HIS A 50 -13.19 -1.46 -6.06
C HIS A 50 -12.06 -2.29 -6.65
N LYS A 51 -11.08 -1.63 -7.26
CA LYS A 51 -9.95 -2.28 -7.91
C LYS A 51 -8.71 -2.09 -7.05
N LEU A 52 -8.09 -3.19 -6.63
CA LEU A 52 -6.91 -3.21 -5.80
C LEU A 52 -5.73 -3.83 -6.57
N LEU A 53 -4.69 -3.04 -6.79
CA LEU A 53 -3.51 -3.46 -7.55
C LEU A 53 -2.43 -4.01 -6.60
N ILE A 54 -1.89 -5.16 -6.96
CA ILE A 54 -0.74 -5.79 -6.31
C ILE A 54 0.52 -5.38 -7.07
N PRO A 55 1.54 -4.83 -6.38
CA PRO A 55 2.84 -4.52 -6.98
C PRO A 55 3.61 -5.82 -7.24
N LYS A 56 3.31 -6.47 -8.36
CA LYS A 56 4.05 -7.63 -8.88
C LYS A 56 5.24 -7.14 -9.71
N PRO A 57 6.49 -7.56 -9.41
CA PRO A 57 7.64 -7.28 -10.26
C PRO A 57 7.47 -7.93 -11.64
N GLU A 58 7.90 -7.23 -12.68
CA GLU A 58 7.82 -7.68 -14.06
C GLU A 58 9.16 -7.42 -14.76
N PRO A 59 9.71 -8.36 -15.55
CA PRO A 59 11.00 -8.18 -16.21
C PRO A 59 11.03 -6.92 -17.09
N GLY A 60 12.11 -6.14 -17.00
CA GLY A 60 12.27 -4.90 -17.77
C GLY A 60 11.52 -3.69 -17.21
N TRP A 61 10.82 -3.83 -16.08
CA TRP A 61 10.14 -2.73 -15.39
C TRP A 61 10.78 -2.45 -14.03
N ASP A 62 11.11 -1.19 -13.81
CA ASP A 62 11.60 -0.69 -12.52
C ASP A 62 10.54 0.20 -11.85
N TRP A 63 10.38 0.06 -10.52
CA TRP A 63 9.52 0.92 -9.74
C TRP A 63 10.26 2.19 -9.33
N ALA A 64 9.75 3.36 -9.74
CA ALA A 64 10.25 4.65 -9.28
C ALA A 64 9.45 5.16 -8.07
N GLY A 65 10.14 5.65 -7.05
CA GLY A 65 9.51 6.24 -5.85
C GLY A 65 8.91 5.23 -4.86
N VAL A 66 9.05 3.94 -5.12
CA VAL A 66 8.61 2.86 -4.22
C VAL A 66 9.74 1.83 -4.11
N GLY A 67 10.09 1.43 -2.88
CA GLY A 67 11.15 0.44 -2.66
C GLY A 67 10.74 -0.98 -3.11
N PRO A 68 11.69 -1.92 -3.16
CA PRO A 68 11.39 -3.32 -3.43
C PRO A 68 10.38 -3.86 -2.43
N TRP A 69 9.35 -4.54 -2.92
CA TRP A 69 8.31 -5.13 -2.07
C TRP A 69 8.69 -6.55 -1.70
N GLU A 70 8.76 -6.83 -0.39
CA GLU A 70 8.73 -8.22 0.08
C GLU A 70 7.32 -8.79 -0.09
N MET A 71 7.21 -9.99 -0.65
CA MET A 71 5.92 -10.64 -0.94
C MET A 71 5.01 -10.71 0.29
N ASP A 72 5.55 -11.07 1.45
CA ASP A 72 4.79 -11.13 2.70
C ASP A 72 4.22 -9.78 3.11
N THR A 73 4.96 -8.69 2.85
CA THR A 73 4.51 -7.33 3.12
C THR A 73 3.41 -6.93 2.14
N ALA A 74 3.54 -7.27 0.85
CA ALA A 74 2.50 -7.05 -0.15
C ALA A 74 1.19 -7.76 0.24
N VAL A 75 1.24 -9.05 0.60
CA VAL A 75 0.07 -9.83 1.02
C VAL A 75 -0.60 -9.21 2.25
N ARG A 76 0.17 -8.86 3.29
CA ARG A 76 -0.37 -8.20 4.49
C ARG A 76 -1.04 -6.87 4.18
N GLN A 77 -0.44 -6.08 3.29
CA GLN A 77 -1.02 -4.79 2.86
C GLN A 77 -2.30 -5.00 2.05
N THR A 78 -2.34 -5.98 1.15
CA THR A 78 -3.54 -6.34 0.38
C THR A 78 -4.68 -6.76 1.31
N ILE A 79 -4.44 -7.68 2.25
CA ILE A 79 -5.46 -8.11 3.23
C ILE A 79 -5.98 -6.91 4.04
N ARG A 80 -5.08 -6.01 4.45
CA ARG A 80 -5.49 -4.79 5.17
C ARG A 80 -6.33 -3.87 4.30
N ALA A 81 -5.94 -3.63 3.05
CA ALA A 81 -6.67 -2.80 2.12
C ALA A 81 -8.08 -3.36 1.86
N VAL A 82 -8.20 -4.68 1.67
CA VAL A 82 -9.50 -5.36 1.55
C VAL A 82 -10.36 -5.13 2.79
N LYS A 83 -9.79 -5.28 4.01
CA LYS A 83 -10.52 -4.98 5.25
C LYS A 83 -10.96 -3.52 5.35
N GLN A 84 -10.13 -2.58 4.90
CA GLN A 84 -10.48 -1.15 4.87
C GLN A 84 -11.64 -0.88 3.91
N ILE A 85 -11.59 -1.45 2.70
CA ILE A 85 -12.67 -1.32 1.70
C ILE A 85 -13.98 -1.88 2.25
N ILE A 86 -13.97 -3.09 2.82
CA ILE A 86 -15.17 -3.69 3.43
C ILE A 86 -15.71 -2.82 4.57
N ALA A 87 -14.83 -2.16 5.33
CA ALA A 87 -15.21 -1.24 6.40
C ALA A 87 -15.64 0.16 5.91
N GLY A 88 -15.71 0.40 4.59
CA GLY A 88 -16.02 1.71 4.01
C GLY A 88 -14.92 2.77 4.25
N GLN A 89 -13.71 2.35 4.60
CA GLN A 89 -12.57 3.21 4.86
C GLN A 89 -11.74 3.41 3.59
N ALA A 90 -11.18 4.62 3.44
CA ALA A 90 -10.17 4.87 2.43
C ALA A 90 -8.95 3.96 2.64
N VAL A 91 -8.43 3.39 1.54
CA VAL A 91 -7.23 2.56 1.55
C VAL A 91 -6.04 3.43 1.95
N LYS A 92 -5.37 3.05 3.04
CA LYS A 92 -4.19 3.78 3.56
C LYS A 92 -3.02 2.82 3.69
N SER A 93 -1.91 3.17 3.06
CA SER A 93 -0.64 2.49 3.29
C SER A 93 -0.17 2.73 4.71
N LYS A 94 0.36 1.69 5.35
CA LYS A 94 1.07 1.82 6.64
C LYS A 94 2.53 2.13 6.33
N SER A 95 2.85 3.36 5.96
CA SER A 95 4.24 3.79 6.03
C SER A 95 4.63 3.85 7.51
N GLY A 96 5.74 3.20 7.88
CA GLY A 96 6.34 3.43 9.21
C GLY A 96 6.66 4.91 9.42
N PRO A 97 6.89 5.36 10.66
CA PRO A 97 7.31 6.72 10.90
C PRO A 97 8.57 7.03 10.07
N PRO A 98 8.64 8.19 9.41
CA PRO A 98 9.80 8.51 8.58
C PRO A 98 11.05 8.54 9.45
N LEU A 99 12.20 8.18 8.87
CA LEU A 99 13.49 8.10 9.58
C LEU A 99 13.80 9.39 10.36
N GLY A 100 13.40 10.55 9.81
CA GLY A 100 13.53 11.85 10.47
C GLY A 100 12.73 11.98 11.77
N THR A 101 11.58 11.31 11.90
CA THR A 101 10.81 11.28 13.15
C THR A 101 11.55 10.48 14.22
N ILE A 102 12.16 9.35 13.87
CA ILE A 102 12.94 8.54 14.82
C ILE A 102 14.15 9.35 15.33
N LEU A 103 14.91 9.94 14.41
CA LEU A 103 16.05 10.82 14.74
C LEU A 103 15.63 12.01 15.61
N GLY A 104 14.52 12.66 15.27
CA GLY A 104 13.98 13.78 16.04
C GLY A 104 13.60 13.38 17.47
N VAL A 105 12.95 12.24 17.65
CA VAL A 105 12.59 11.72 18.99
C VAL A 105 13.86 11.41 19.79
N VAL A 106 14.84 10.73 19.20
CA VAL A 106 16.11 10.41 19.88
C VAL A 106 16.84 11.68 20.29
N LEU A 107 16.95 12.67 19.40
CA LEU A 107 17.61 13.95 19.69
C LEU A 107 16.87 14.75 20.77
N PHE A 108 15.54 14.77 20.72
CA PHE A 108 14.72 15.44 21.74
C PHE A 108 14.94 14.82 23.12
N PHE A 109 14.91 13.49 23.24
CA PHE A 109 15.18 12.80 24.50
C PHE A 109 16.61 13.05 24.98
N PHE A 110 17.60 13.06 24.08
CA PHE A 110 18.99 13.36 24.42
C PHE A 110 19.14 14.79 24.97
N LEU A 111 18.55 15.79 24.31
CA LEU A 111 18.55 17.17 24.78
C LEU A 111 17.83 17.30 26.12
N LEU A 112 16.67 16.66 26.27
CA LEU A 112 15.91 16.69 27.52
C LEU A 112 16.72 16.09 28.67
N LEU A 113 17.37 14.95 28.48
CA LEU A 113 18.19 14.29 29.50
C LEU A 113 19.39 15.14 29.95
N ASN A 114 19.98 15.92 29.04
CA ASN A 114 21.15 16.75 29.36
C ASN A 114 20.78 18.15 29.89
N LEU A 115 19.73 18.77 29.34
CA LEU A 115 19.35 20.15 29.67
C LEU A 115 18.45 20.24 30.89
N LEU A 116 17.61 19.23 31.14
CA LEU A 116 16.72 19.21 32.30
C LEU A 116 17.46 19.30 33.64
N PRO A 117 18.52 18.49 33.93
CA PRO A 117 19.24 18.61 35.20
C PRO A 117 19.95 19.94 35.32
N MET A 118 20.54 20.47 34.24
CA MET A 118 21.15 21.80 34.24
C MET A 118 20.13 22.89 34.59
N PHE A 119 18.95 22.84 33.97
CA PHE A 119 17.87 23.78 34.23
C PHE A 119 17.34 23.67 35.67
N LEU A 120 17.18 22.45 36.18
CA LEU A 120 16.76 22.21 37.57
C LEU A 120 17.80 22.72 38.58
N SER A 121 19.08 22.55 38.31
CA SER A 121 20.16 23.09 39.14
C SER A 121 20.09 24.62 39.23
N ILE A 122 19.94 25.30 38.09
CA ILE A 122 19.81 26.77 38.04
C ILE A 122 18.57 27.22 38.83
N MET A 123 17.43 26.54 38.65
CA MET A 123 16.20 26.89 39.37
C MET A 123 16.36 26.68 40.88
N LEU A 124 16.95 25.57 41.32
CA LEU A 124 17.21 25.31 42.73
C LEU A 124 18.09 26.38 43.38
N GLU A 125 19.12 26.86 42.69
CA GLU A 125 19.96 27.95 43.19
C GLU A 125 19.15 29.25 43.41
N GLN A 126 18.20 29.58 42.53
CA GLN A 126 17.35 30.78 42.69
C GLN A 126 16.33 30.68 43.84
N PHE A 127 16.02 29.48 44.31
CA PHE A 127 15.08 29.28 45.43
C PHE A 127 15.79 29.09 46.78
N VAL A 128 17.08 28.76 46.79
CA VAL A 128 17.87 28.51 48.01
C VAL A 128 18.63 29.75 48.48
N PHE A 129 18.82 30.76 47.62
CA PHE A 129 19.33 32.09 47.96
C PHE A 129 18.21 33.13 48.03
#